data_AF-A0AAV8ZRC5-F1
#
_entry.id   AF-A0AAV8ZRC5-F1
#
_cell.length_a   1.000
_cell.length_b   1.000
_cell.length_c   1.000
_cell.angle_alpha   90.00
_cell.angle_beta   90.00
_cell.angle_gamma   90.00
#
_symmetry.space_group_name_H-M   'P 1'
#
loop_
_entity.id
_entity.type
_entity.pdbx_description
1 polymer ?
#
loop_
_entity_poly.entity_id
_entity_poly.type
_entity_poly.pdbx_seq_one_letter_code
_entity_poly.pdbx_strand_id
1 'polypeptide(L)'
;MYITDTFDLNHMKEAAKLLEGHHDFRTFMSKHLSSDDKITRRIVDYIRISETNKSGYSSYSWPSNILNNSDEYLFIDVYMKSKSFLYKQVSEL
;
A
#
# COMPACT_ATOMS: atom_id res chain seq x y z
N MET A 1 -24.73 14.91 -4.29
CA MET A 1 -23.91 13.70 -4.52
C MET A 1 -22.49 14.07 -4.14
N TYR A 2 -22.11 13.83 -2.88
CA TYR A 2 -20.81 14.22 -2.37
C TYR A 2 -19.83 13.09 -2.68
N ILE A 3 -19.00 13.28 -3.70
CA ILE A 3 -17.71 12.59 -3.77
C ILE A 3 -16.91 13.22 -2.65
N THR A 4 -16.59 12.45 -1.61
CA THR A 4 -15.72 12.93 -0.55
C THR A 4 -14.31 13.03 -1.12
N ASP A 5 -13.88 14.23 -1.52
CA ASP A 5 -12.52 14.53 -2.00
C ASP A 5 -11.44 14.40 -0.90
N THR A 6 -11.73 13.66 0.18
CA THR A 6 -10.84 13.49 1.33
C THR A 6 -10.50 12.01 1.48
N PHE A 7 -9.21 11.73 1.46
CA PHE A 7 -8.69 10.39 1.69
C PHE A 7 -8.88 10.01 3.16
N ASP A 8 -9.62 8.93 3.44
CA ASP A 8 -9.86 8.44 4.80
C ASP A 8 -8.81 7.39 5.20
N LEU A 9 -7.81 7.85 5.95
CA LEU A 9 -6.73 7.01 6.47
C LEU A 9 -7.24 5.93 7.45
N ASN A 10 -8.29 6.19 8.22
CA ASN A 10 -8.82 5.21 9.16
C ASN A 10 -9.53 4.08 8.41
N HIS A 11 -10.29 4.42 7.37
CA HIS A 11 -10.91 3.42 6.50
C HIS A 11 -9.86 2.53 5.83
N MET A 12 -8.75 3.12 5.35
CA MET A 12 -7.61 2.36 4.80
C MET A 12 -6.99 1.41 5.85
N LYS A 13 -6.79 1.87 7.09
CA LYS A 13 -6.25 1.05 8.18
C LYS A 13 -7.15 -0.16 8.48
N GLU A 14 -8.45 0.06 8.59
CA GLU A 14 -9.41 -1.01 8.86
C GLU A 14 -9.47 -2.01 7.69
N ALA A 15 -9.48 -1.53 6.45
CA ALA A 15 -9.45 -2.38 5.26
C ALA A 15 -8.16 -3.22 5.18
N ALA A 16 -7.00 -2.62 5.47
CA ALA A 16 -5.72 -3.31 5.46
C ALA A 16 -5.63 -4.41 6.54
N LYS A 17 -6.28 -4.19 7.70
CA LYS A 17 -6.35 -5.20 8.77
C LYS A 17 -7.05 -6.48 8.35
N LEU A 18 -8.00 -6.41 7.41
CA LEU A 18 -8.68 -7.59 6.88
C LEU A 18 -7.75 -8.55 6.14
N LEU A 19 -6.59 -8.06 5.69
CA LEU A 19 -5.60 -8.85 4.95
C LEU A 19 -4.61 -9.59 5.87
N GLU A 20 -4.66 -9.37 7.19
CA GLU A 20 -3.90 -10.14 8.17
C GLU A 20 -4.44 -11.58 8.26
N GLY A 21 -3.55 -12.56 8.39
CA GLY A 21 -3.90 -13.98 8.42
C GLY A 21 -3.77 -14.69 7.07
N HIS A 22 -4.54 -15.78 6.91
CA HIS A 22 -4.44 -16.70 5.78
C HIS A 22 -5.40 -16.29 4.66
N HIS A 23 -4.86 -15.77 3.56
CA HIS A 23 -5.68 -15.32 2.42
C HIS A 23 -5.13 -15.82 1.08
N ASP A 24 -6.03 -15.89 0.10
CA ASP A 24 -5.66 -16.11 -1.30
C ASP A 24 -5.41 -14.76 -1.97
N PHE A 25 -4.17 -14.49 -2.37
CA PHE A 25 -3.76 -13.21 -2.96
C PHE A 25 -3.73 -13.24 -4.50
N ARG A 26 -4.50 -14.13 -5.14
CA ARG A 26 -4.56 -14.23 -6.61
C ARG A 26 -5.01 -12.95 -7.30
N THR A 27 -5.80 -12.10 -6.64
CA THR A 27 -6.23 -10.80 -7.18
C THR A 27 -5.13 -9.74 -7.09
N PHE A 28 -4.17 -9.91 -6.18
CA PHE A 28 -3.06 -8.97 -5.92
C PHE A 28 -1.77 -9.46 -6.56
N MET A 29 -1.83 -10.04 -7.75
CA MET A 29 -0.65 -10.44 -8.50
C MET A 29 -0.78 -10.02 -9.94
N SER A 30 0.34 -9.60 -10.53
CA SER A 30 0.38 -9.30 -11.96
C SER A 30 0.01 -10.54 -12.77
N LYS A 31 -0.71 -10.35 -13.89
CA LYS A 31 -1.12 -11.41 -14.82
C LYS A 31 0.12 -12.12 -15.39
N HIS A 32 0.60 -13.14 -14.70
CA HIS A 32 1.55 -14.07 -15.27
C HIS A 32 0.79 -15.09 -16.11
N LEU A 33 0.98 -15.02 -17.42
CA LEU A 33 0.33 -15.81 -18.47
C LEU A 33 0.59 -17.33 -18.43
N SER A 34 1.26 -17.89 -17.41
CA SER A 34 1.93 -19.19 -17.58
C SER A 34 1.72 -20.30 -16.54
N SER A 35 0.91 -20.15 -15.47
CA SER A 35 0.48 -21.35 -14.72
C SER A 35 -0.75 -21.11 -13.85
N ASP A 36 -1.84 -21.83 -14.15
CA ASP A 36 -3.06 -21.84 -13.33
C ASP A 36 -2.83 -22.51 -11.95
N ASP A 37 -1.75 -23.30 -11.82
CA ASP A 37 -1.41 -24.08 -10.61
C ASP A 37 -0.52 -23.34 -9.59
N LYS A 38 -0.33 -22.02 -9.70
CA LYS A 38 0.54 -21.31 -8.76
C LYS A 38 -0.12 -21.21 -7.38
N ILE A 39 0.59 -21.61 -6.33
CA ILE A 39 0.13 -21.42 -4.95
C ILE A 39 0.10 -19.93 -4.62
N THR A 40 -1.10 -19.35 -4.58
CA THR A 40 -1.37 -17.92 -4.32
C THR A 40 -1.73 -17.60 -2.88
N ARG A 41 -1.90 -18.62 -2.03
CA ARG A 41 -2.20 -18.44 -0.61
C ARG A 41 -0.97 -17.94 0.14
N ARG A 42 -1.13 -16.87 0.93
CA ARG A 42 -0.07 -16.32 1.81
C ARG A 42 -0.62 -16.05 3.20
N ILE A 43 0.31 -15.95 4.15
CA ILE A 43 0.03 -15.63 5.54
C ILE A 43 0.65 -14.27 5.80
N VAL A 44 -0.17 -13.27 6.08
CA VAL A 44 0.29 -11.94 6.46
C VAL A 44 0.28 -11.87 7.98
N ASP A 45 1.45 -11.62 8.57
CA ASP A 45 1.61 -11.53 10.02
C ASP A 45 1.04 -10.20 10.55
N TYR A 46 1.36 -9.09 9.87
CA TYR A 46 0.77 -7.80 10.17
C TYR A 46 0.84 -6.84 8.98
N ILE A 47 -0.08 -5.87 8.98
CA ILE A 47 -0.03 -4.64 8.19
C ILE A 47 -0.21 -3.45 9.14
N ARG A 48 0.66 -2.45 9.00
CA ARG A 48 0.61 -1.19 9.77
C ARG A 48 0.74 -0.02 8.81
N ILE A 49 -0.19 0.90 8.92
CA ILE A 49 -0.22 2.13 8.13
C ILE A 49 -0.07 3.30 9.09
N SER A 50 0.88 4.20 8.82
CA SER A 50 1.12 5.40 9.62
C SER A 50 1.33 6.61 8.73
N GLU A 51 0.81 7.75 9.17
CA GLU A 51 1.13 9.04 8.55
C GLU A 51 2.57 9.43 8.88
N THR A 52 3.26 10.00 7.90
CA THR A 52 4.63 10.47 8.06
C THR A 52 4.73 11.94 7.70
N ASN A 53 5.36 12.73 8.56
CA ASN A 53 5.53 14.16 8.34
C ASN A 53 6.73 14.49 7.43
N LYS A 54 7.38 13.47 6.86
CA LYS A 54 8.57 13.62 6.03
C LYS A 54 8.29 13.03 4.66
N SER A 55 8.44 13.86 3.64
CA SER A 55 8.60 13.35 2.29
C SER A 55 9.89 12.51 2.31
N GLY A 56 9.80 11.21 2.06
CA GLY A 56 10.96 10.29 2.02
C GLY A 56 11.95 10.58 0.87
N TYR A 57 11.89 11.79 0.32
CA TYR A 57 12.58 12.24 -0.86
C TYR A 57 13.74 13.15 -0.48
N SER A 58 14.87 12.97 -1.17
CA SER A 58 15.96 13.94 -1.10
C SER A 58 15.55 15.25 -1.78
N SER A 59 16.21 16.36 -1.44
CA SER A 59 16.01 17.68 -2.07
C SER A 59 16.17 17.68 -3.60
N TYR A 60 16.73 16.62 -4.18
CA TYR A 60 16.97 16.44 -5.62
C TYR A 60 15.93 15.56 -6.33
N SER A 61 15.05 14.91 -5.59
CA SER A 61 14.07 13.96 -6.14
C SER A 61 12.70 14.59 -6.40
N TRP A 62 12.54 15.88 -6.09
CA TRP A 62 11.31 16.64 -6.26
C TRP A 62 11.52 17.88 -7.16
N PRO A 63 10.52 18.27 -7.96
CA PRO A 63 10.57 19.53 -8.70
C PRO A 63 10.68 20.70 -7.72
N SER A 64 11.74 21.50 -7.87
CA SER A 64 12.12 22.63 -6.99
C SER A 64 11.11 23.79 -6.94
N ASN A 65 10.00 23.69 -7.67
CA ASN A 65 9.09 24.79 -7.94
C ASN A 65 7.76 24.68 -7.18
N ILE A 66 7.58 23.65 -6.35
CA ILE A 66 6.40 23.56 -5.48
C ILE A 66 6.78 24.26 -4.17
N LEU A 67 6.43 25.54 -4.11
CA LEU A 67 6.44 26.34 -2.89
C LEU A 67 5.76 25.57 -1.77
N ASN A 68 6.50 25.39 -0.67
CA ASN A 68 6.14 25.01 0.71
C ASN A 68 4.66 25.13 1.14
N ASN A 69 3.71 24.49 0.46
CA ASN A 69 2.44 24.10 1.04
C ASN A 69 2.61 22.66 1.53
N SER A 70 3.15 22.52 2.75
CA SER A 70 3.19 21.24 3.47
C SER A 70 1.82 20.60 3.64
N ASP A 71 0.75 21.34 3.37
CA ASP A 71 -0.64 20.98 3.67
C ASP A 71 -1.37 20.32 2.49
N GLU A 72 -0.73 20.21 1.31
CA GLU A 72 -1.37 19.60 0.12
C GLU A 72 -1.08 18.11 -0.04
N TYR A 73 -0.07 17.57 0.66
CA TYR A 73 0.38 16.20 0.47
C TYR A 73 0.34 15.40 1.77
N LEU A 74 -0.41 14.29 1.73
CA LEU A 74 -0.41 13.29 2.78
C LEU A 74 0.61 12.20 2.44
N PHE A 75 1.66 12.07 3.26
CA PHE A 75 2.62 10.97 3.14
C PHE A 75 2.25 9.84 4.11
N ILE A 76 2.26 8.62 3.61
CA ILE A 76 1.84 7.43 4.35
C ILE A 76 2.93 6.36 4.23
N ASP A 77 3.39 5.87 5.37
CA ASP A 77 4.25 4.71 5.46
C ASP A 77 3.40 3.45 5.67
N VAL A 78 3.55 2.47 4.77
CA VAL A 78 2.90 1.16 4.84
C VAL A 78 3.93 0.10 5.16
N TYR A 79 3.78 -0.54 6.32
CA TYR A 79 4.62 -1.64 6.78
C TYR A 79 3.84 -2.95 6.68
N MET A 80 4.45 -3.95 6.07
CA MET A 80 3.86 -5.28 5.91
C MET A 80 4.86 -6.36 6.25
N LYS A 81 4.41 -7.39 6.99
CA LYS A 81 5.22 -8.58 7.30
C LYS A 81 4.47 -9.84 6.91
N SER A 82 5.17 -10.75 6.23
CA SER A 82 4.68 -12.05 5.80
C SER A 82 5.87 -13.01 5.71
N LYS A 83 5.60 -14.32 5.77
CA LYS A 83 6.61 -15.35 5.48
C LYS A 83 7.13 -15.27 4.03
N SER A 84 6.28 -14.88 3.08
CA SER A 84 6.67 -14.67 1.68
C SER A 84 5.63 -13.83 0.93
N PHE A 85 6.06 -13.20 -0.16
CA PHE A 85 5.19 -12.41 -1.04
C PHE A 85 5.18 -12.99 -2.45
N LEU A 86 4.05 -12.84 -3.15
CA LEU A 86 3.97 -13.08 -4.59
C LEU A 86 4.65 -11.92 -5.35
N TYR A 87 5.00 -12.18 -6.61
CA TYR A 87 5.56 -11.14 -7.48
C TYR A 87 4.57 -9.98 -7.61
N LYS A 88 5.05 -8.76 -7.32
CA LYS A 88 4.29 -7.50 -7.27
C LYS A 88 3.16 -7.42 -6.23
N GLN A 89 3.05 -8.39 -5.32
CA GLN A 89 1.94 -8.42 -4.35
C GLN A 89 1.78 -7.13 -3.54
N VAL A 90 2.88 -6.62 -3.00
CA VAL A 90 2.86 -5.43 -2.12
C VAL A 90 2.55 -4.16 -2.91
N SER A 91 2.82 -4.13 -4.22
CA SER A 91 2.58 -2.95 -5.06
C SER A 91 1.17 -2.89 -5.64
N GLU A 92 0.48 -4.03 -5.71
CA GLU A 92 -0.90 -4.14 -6.23
C GLU A 92 -1.96 -4.11 -5.12
N LEU A 93 -1.51 -4.09 -3.85
CA LEU A 93 -2.32 -4.17 -2.64
C LEU A 93 -2.45 -2.78 -2.02
#